data_AF-A0A602FCS6-F1
#
_entry.id   AF-A0A602FCS6-F1
#
_cell.length_a   1.000
_cell.length_b   1.000
_cell.length_c   1.000
_cell.angle_alpha   90.00
_cell.angle_beta   90.00
_cell.angle_gamma   90.00
#
_symmetry.space_group_name_H-M   'P 1'
#
loop_
_entity.id
_entity.type
_entity.pdbx_description
1 polymer ?
#
loop_
_entity_poly.entity_id
_entity_poly.type
_entity_poly.pdbx_seq_one_letter_code
_entity_poly.pdbx_strand_id
1 'polypeptide(L)'
;ARRILIDFIAYLKLANDFYSKNISLKRAFENVLLKERPWLYTTLAMACYGNSDEKRDLSEFYAKLGCNKNMINTVLRFGKLAYAVKNITVLKNFTKRIIK
;
A
#
# COMPACT_ATOMS: atom_id res chain seq x y z
N ALA A 1 -3.56 4.16 6.93
CA ALA A 1 -4.04 3.92 5.55
C ALA A 1 -4.36 5.22 4.83
N ARG A 2 -5.37 5.98 5.27
CA ARG A 2 -5.83 7.23 4.64
C ARG A 2 -4.74 8.25 4.20
N ARG A 3 -3.72 8.52 5.03
CA ARG A 3 -2.62 9.43 4.67
C ARG A 3 -1.85 8.98 3.43
N ILE A 4 -1.63 7.67 3.27
CA ILE A 4 -0.94 7.11 2.11
C ILE A 4 -1.72 7.47 0.84
N LEU A 5 -3.04 7.27 0.84
CA LEU A 5 -3.89 7.58 -0.32
C LEU A 5 -3.92 9.07 -0.65
N ILE A 6 -3.95 9.92 0.37
CA ILE A 6 -3.89 11.39 0.18
C ILE A 6 -2.60 11.76 -0.56
N ASP A 7 -1.46 11.20 -0.18
CA ASP A 7 -0.20 11.46 -0.86
C ASP A 7 -0.26 11.03 -2.34
N PHE A 8 -0.75 9.81 -2.63
CA PHE A 8 -0.91 9.34 -4.01
C PHE A 8 -1.84 10.23 -4.83
N ILE A 9 -3.01 10.58 -4.29
CA ILE A 9 -3.99 11.43 -4.98
C ILE A 9 -3.39 12.80 -5.26
N ALA A 10 -2.77 13.43 -4.26
CA ALA A 10 -2.19 14.76 -4.40
C ALA A 10 -1.03 14.75 -5.40
N TYR A 11 -0.06 13.85 -5.26
CA TYR A 11 1.09 13.79 -6.16
C TYR A 11 0.68 13.49 -7.60
N LEU A 12 -0.20 12.51 -7.83
CA LEU A 12 -0.64 12.18 -9.19
C LEU A 12 -1.44 13.33 -9.82
N LYS A 13 -2.25 14.03 -9.03
CA LYS A 13 -2.96 15.23 -9.49
C LYS A 13 -1.96 16.34 -9.86
N LEU A 14 -1.03 16.67 -8.98
CA LEU A 14 0.01 17.68 -9.24
C LEU A 14 0.86 17.32 -10.47
N ALA A 15 1.23 16.04 -10.61
CA ALA A 15 1.99 15.55 -11.76
C ALA A 15 1.24 15.79 -13.09
N ASN A 16 -0.07 15.54 -13.10
CA ASN A 16 -0.91 15.79 -14.26
C ASN A 16 -1.10 17.30 -14.51
N ASP A 17 -1.38 18.08 -13.47
CA ASP A 17 -1.69 19.50 -13.60
C ASP A 17 -0.46 20.30 -14.07
N PHE A 18 0.72 20.05 -13.50
CA PHE A 18 1.94 20.81 -13.80
C PHE A 18 2.77 20.24 -14.96
N TYR A 19 2.78 18.91 -15.14
CA TYR A 19 3.72 18.25 -16.05
C TYR A 19 3.05 17.42 -17.15
N SER A 20 1.73 17.59 -17.40
CA SER A 20 1.00 16.88 -18.46
C SER A 20 1.68 16.93 -19.84
N LYS A 21 2.28 18.07 -20.19
CA LYS A 21 2.95 18.29 -21.48
C LYS A 21 4.42 17.84 -21.50
N ASN A 22 5.05 17.62 -20.33
CA ASN A 22 6.44 17.18 -20.22
C ASN A 22 6.53 15.84 -19.51
N ILE A 23 6.48 14.77 -20.31
CA ILE A 23 6.47 13.37 -19.83
C ILE A 23 7.71 13.05 -18.98
N SER A 24 8.87 13.62 -19.33
CA SER A 24 10.12 13.38 -18.58
C SER A 24 10.05 13.94 -17.16
N LEU A 25 9.63 15.21 -17.02
CA LEU A 25 9.44 15.83 -15.71
C LEU A 25 8.34 15.14 -14.91
N LYS A 26 7.23 14.76 -15.57
CA LYS A 26 6.15 14.01 -14.94
C LYS A 26 6.65 12.71 -14.32
N ARG A 27 7.39 11.89 -15.09
CA ARG A 27 7.98 10.64 -14.62
C ARG A 27 9.01 10.87 -13.50
N ALA A 28 9.83 11.91 -13.61
CA ALA A 28 10.79 12.25 -12.56
C ALA A 28 10.08 12.60 -11.24
N PHE A 29 8.98 13.36 -11.31
CA PHE A 29 8.17 13.73 -10.15
C PHE A 29 7.43 12.51 -9.57
N GLU A 30 6.84 11.66 -10.40
CA GLU A 30 6.23 10.39 -10.01
C GLU A 30 7.25 9.43 -9.35
N ASN A 31 8.50 9.44 -9.81
CA ASN A 31 9.59 8.67 -9.19
C ASN A 31 9.97 9.19 -7.79
N VAL A 32 9.80 10.49 -7.50
CA VAL A 32 9.97 11.01 -6.13
C VAL A 32 8.94 10.37 -5.21
N LEU A 33 7.68 10.28 -5.63
CA LEU A 33 6.64 9.59 -4.87
C LEU A 33 7.00 8.12 -4.61
N LEU A 34 7.55 7.40 -5.60
CA LEU A 34 7.99 6.02 -5.42
C LEU A 34 9.15 5.87 -4.41
N LYS A 35 10.03 6.87 -4.30
CA LYS A 35 11.10 6.88 -3.29
C LYS A 35 10.56 7.15 -1.89
N GLU A 36 9.64 8.10 -1.75
CA GLU A 36 8.99 8.44 -0.47
C GLU A 36 8.02 7.35 0.01
N ARG A 37 7.37 6.67 -0.94
CA ARG A 37 6.41 5.59 -0.71
C ARG A 37 6.83 4.32 -1.47
N PRO A 38 7.90 3.62 -1.02
CA PRO A 38 8.32 2.37 -1.64
C PRO A 38 7.18 1.35 -1.66
N TRP A 39 6.98 0.71 -2.81
CA TRP A 39 5.80 -0.14 -3.05
C TRP A 39 5.65 -1.24 -2.01
N LEU A 40 6.73 -1.94 -1.64
CA LEU A 40 6.65 -3.09 -0.74
C LEU A 40 6.22 -2.68 0.68
N TYR A 41 6.92 -1.73 1.28
CA TYR A 41 6.64 -1.28 2.66
C TYR A 41 5.26 -0.63 2.77
N THR A 42 4.93 0.23 1.81
CA THR A 42 3.62 0.91 1.78
C THR A 42 2.48 -0.07 1.59
N THR A 43 2.67 -1.08 0.73
CA THR A 43 1.68 -2.14 0.50
C THR A 43 1.49 -2.99 1.75
N LEU A 44 2.56 -3.35 2.46
CA LEU A 44 2.46 -4.08 3.73
C LEU A 44 1.70 -3.27 4.80
N ALA A 45 2.00 -1.98 4.93
CA ALA A 45 1.27 -1.10 5.83
C ALA A 45 -0.22 -1.03 5.47
N MET A 46 -0.54 -0.91 4.18
CA MET A 46 -1.94 -0.91 3.71
C MET A 46 -2.61 -2.27 3.89
N ALA A 47 -1.88 -3.37 3.78
CA ALA A 47 -2.40 -4.71 4.02
C ALA A 47 -2.93 -4.85 5.46
N CYS A 48 -2.19 -4.33 6.43
CA CYS A 48 -2.53 -4.36 7.85
C CYS A 48 -3.65 -3.37 8.23
N TYR A 49 -3.60 -2.13 7.74
CA TYR A 49 -4.43 -1.04 8.27
C TYR A 49 -5.51 -0.53 7.30
N GLY A 50 -5.47 -0.95 6.03
CA GLY A 50 -6.41 -0.46 5.00
C GLY A 50 -7.68 -1.31 4.91
N ASN A 51 -8.79 -0.67 4.54
CA ASN A 51 -10.01 -1.36 4.14
C ASN A 51 -9.92 -1.89 2.69
N SER A 52 -10.95 -2.58 2.21
CA SER A 52 -10.94 -3.22 0.89
C SER A 52 -10.82 -2.21 -0.26
N ASP A 53 -11.49 -1.06 -0.17
CA ASP A 53 -11.44 -0.02 -1.20
C ASP A 53 -10.07 0.67 -1.22
N GLU A 54 -9.54 1.04 -0.05
CA GLU A 54 -8.21 1.64 0.08
C GLU A 54 -7.11 0.74 -0.49
N LYS A 55 -7.26 -0.58 -0.34
CA LYS A 55 -6.36 -1.59 -0.92
C LYS A 55 -6.45 -1.66 -2.44
N ARG A 56 -7.66 -1.56 -3.00
CA ARG A 56 -7.89 -1.51 -4.44
C ARG A 56 -7.25 -0.25 -5.03
N ASP A 57 -7.52 0.90 -4.43
CA ASP A 57 -7.03 2.20 -4.90
C ASP A 57 -5.51 2.25 -4.89
N LEU A 58 -4.86 1.75 -3.82
CA LEU A 58 -3.41 1.68 -3.75
C LEU A 58 -2.80 0.82 -4.88
N SER A 59 -3.42 -0.33 -5.17
CA SER A 59 -3.00 -1.23 -6.24
C SER A 59 -3.06 -0.55 -7.61
N GLU A 60 -4.12 0.25 -7.85
CA GLU A 60 -4.27 1.02 -9.08
C GLU A 60 -3.27 2.17 -9.20
N PHE A 61 -2.98 2.88 -8.10
CA PHE A 61 -1.98 3.96 -8.12
C PHE A 61 -0.60 3.45 -8.48
N TYR A 62 -0.14 2.37 -7.86
CA TYR A 62 1.15 1.79 -8.20
C TYR A 62 1.18 1.20 -9.61
N ALA A 63 0.06 0.63 -10.10
CA ALA A 63 -0.03 0.18 -11.49
C ALA A 63 0.16 1.35 -12.48
N LYS A 64 -0.42 2.52 -12.18
CA LYS A 64 -0.21 3.76 -12.99
C LYS A 64 1.26 4.22 -12.98
N LEU A 65 1.98 3.96 -11.89
CA LEU A 65 3.41 4.26 -11.74
C LEU A 65 4.33 3.17 -12.33
N GLY A 66 3.77 2.17 -13.03
CA GLY A 66 4.55 1.13 -13.69
C GLY A 66 4.93 -0.07 -12.81
N CYS A 67 4.40 -0.17 -11.59
CA CYS A 67 4.62 -1.34 -10.75
C CYS A 67 3.68 -2.50 -11.14
N ASN A 68 4.12 -3.74 -10.91
CA ASN A 68 3.34 -4.92 -11.25
C ASN A 68 2.15 -5.10 -10.28
N LYS A 69 0.93 -4.90 -10.78
CA LYS A 69 -0.33 -5.03 -10.02
C LYS A 69 -0.49 -6.40 -9.35
N ASN A 70 -0.04 -7.48 -10.00
CA ASN A 70 -0.15 -8.84 -9.46
C ASN A 70 0.73 -9.01 -8.21
N MET A 71 1.94 -8.46 -8.22
CA MET A 71 2.84 -8.49 -7.05
C MET A 71 2.25 -7.72 -5.87
N ILE A 72 1.68 -6.53 -6.12
CA ILE A 72 1.06 -5.71 -5.08
C ILE A 72 -0.14 -6.42 -4.46
N ASN A 73 -1.03 -6.96 -5.30
CA ASN A 73 -2.18 -7.74 -4.83
C ASN A 73 -1.77 -8.96 -4.01
N THR A 74 -0.65 -9.58 -4.38
CA THR A 74 -0.08 -10.71 -3.63
C THR A 74 0.34 -10.27 -2.23
N VAL A 75 1.11 -9.18 -2.10
CA VAL A 75 1.52 -8.63 -0.80
C VAL A 75 0.31 -8.17 0.03
N LEU A 76 -0.70 -7.55 -0.59
CA LEU A 76 -1.93 -7.16 0.10
C LEU A 76 -2.69 -8.35 0.69
N ARG A 77 -2.68 -9.50 0.01
CA ARG A 77 -3.27 -10.75 0.52
C ARG A 77 -2.43 -11.33 1.66
N PHE A 78 -1.10 -11.32 1.54
CA PHE A 78 -0.21 -11.84 2.58
C PHE A 78 -0.23 -11.03 3.88
N GLY A 79 -0.41 -9.71 3.84
CA GLY A 79 -0.53 -8.94 5.08
C GLY A 79 -1.79 -9.27 5.89
N LYS A 80 -2.89 -9.69 5.23
CA LYS A 80 -4.05 -10.25 5.94
C LYS A 80 -3.70 -11.56 6.67
N LEU A 81 -2.88 -12.42 6.04
CA LEU A 81 -2.41 -13.67 6.64
C LEU A 81 -1.49 -13.40 7.84
N ALA A 82 -0.57 -12.44 7.75
CA ALA A 82 0.30 -12.08 8.86
C ALA A 82 -0.49 -11.57 10.08
N TYR A 83 -1.53 -10.76 9.85
CA TYR A 83 -2.43 -10.31 10.91
C TYR A 83 -3.26 -11.46 11.50
N ALA A 84 -3.78 -12.35 10.66
CA ALA A 84 -4.53 -13.53 11.11
C ALA A 84 -3.66 -14.49 11.94
N VAL A 85 -2.42 -14.75 11.51
CA VAL A 85 -1.46 -15.57 12.25
C VAL A 85 -1.16 -14.94 13.61
N LYS A 86 -0.92 -13.62 13.67
CA LYS A 86 -0.71 -12.91 14.95
C LYS A 86 -1.88 -13.11 15.91
N ASN A 87 -3.12 -12.99 15.44
CA ASN A 87 -4.29 -13.19 16.28
C ASN A 87 -4.44 -14.64 16.76
N ILE A 88 -4.16 -15.63 15.91
CA ILE A 88 -4.16 -17.05 16.31
C ILE A 88 -3.09 -17.32 17.37
N THR A 89 -1.88 -16.78 17.23
CA THR A 89 -0.82 -16.92 18.24
C THR A 89 -1.18 -16.25 19.56
N VAL A 90 -1.78 -15.05 19.52
CA VAL A 90 -2.26 -14.35 20.71
C VAL A 90 -3.36 -15.15 21.40
N LEU A 91 -4.35 -15.66 20.66
CA LEU A 91 -5.44 -16.49 21.18
C LEU A 91 -4.90 -17.78 21.81
N LYS A 92 -3.94 -18.45 21.15
CA LYS A 92 -3.28 -19.67 21.65
C LYS A 92 -2.50 -19.43 22.94
N ASN A 93 -1.89 -18.25 23.09
CA ASN A 93 -1.19 -17.88 24.32
C ASN A 93 -2.17 -17.49 25.43
N PHE A 94 -3.31 -16.91 25.09
CA PHE A 94 -4.37 -16.56 26.05
C PHE A 94 -5.06 -17.82 26.61
N THR A 95 -5.42 -18.79 25.76
CA THR A 95 -6.02 -20.05 26.19
C THR A 95 -5.06 -20.86 27.06
N LYS A 96 -3.77 -20.92 26.72
CA LYS A 96 -2.74 -21.54 27.58
C LYS A 96 -2.61 -20.89 28.96
N ARG A 97 -2.97 -19.61 29.09
CA ARG A 97 -2.88 -18.86 30.35
C ARG A 97 -4.14 -19.00 31.22
N ILE A 98 -5.27 -19.41 30.63
CA ILE A 98 -6.54 -19.68 31.35
C ILE A 98 -6.59 -21.15 31.81
N ILE A 99 -6.00 -22.07 31.04
CA ILE A 99 -5.98 -23.51 31.34
C ILE A 99 -4.90 -23.87 32.38
N LYS A 100 -4.01 -22.93 32.74
CA LYS A 100 -2.97 -23.08 33.76
C LYS A 100 -3.34 -22.30 35.00
#